data_AF-A0A7V9DQE2-F1
#
_entry.id   AF-A0A7V9DQE2-F1
#
_cell.length_a   1.000
_cell.length_b   1.000
_cell.length_c   1.000
_cell.angle_alpha   90.00
_cell.angle_beta   90.00
_cell.angle_gamma   90.00
#
_symmetry.space_group_name_H-M   'P 1'
#
loop_
_entity.id
_entity.type
_entity.pdbx_description
1 polymer ?
#
loop_
_entity_poly.entity_id
_entity_poly.type
_entity_poly.pdbx_seq_one_letter_code
_entity_poly.pdbx_strand_id
1 'polypeptide(L)'
;MGTVSTARRSGRSRTGGVPTTLPASASSTGRQLALGIEEAAVPAGRREVLPGAVHVSGWLGFDAQRRLVDEFRRWARPPAGLRHPRVPTGHLMSVQSVCLGWHWYPYVYSKTADDTDGAPVKPLPDDLADMARAAVGAAYGRATQAARTYSPDAAIVNLYSPGARLGLHQDGEEPSAAPVVTISLGDTCTFRLAGVARRTGPFTDVQLRSGDLLVFGGPTRRIFHGVPKVLEETAPEGLGLPPGRL
;
A
#
# COMPACT_ATOMS: atom_id res chain seq x y z
N MET A 1 -23.44 -4.91 43.99
CA MET A 1 -22.05 -5.20 43.56
C MET A 1 -22.02 -5.12 42.04
N GLY A 2 -21.70 -3.94 41.49
CA GLY A 2 -21.60 -3.72 40.05
C GLY A 2 -20.15 -3.95 39.59
N THR A 3 -19.94 -4.94 38.75
CA THR A 3 -18.64 -5.23 38.13
C THR A 3 -18.34 -4.16 37.07
N VAL A 4 -17.38 -3.29 37.38
CA VAL A 4 -16.81 -2.35 36.42
C VAL A 4 -15.93 -3.14 35.45
N SER A 5 -16.43 -3.32 34.22
CA SER A 5 -15.66 -3.84 33.10
C SER A 5 -14.54 -2.85 32.76
N THR A 6 -13.29 -3.27 32.97
CA THR A 6 -12.11 -2.50 32.60
C THR A 6 -11.90 -2.58 31.10
N ALA A 7 -12.29 -1.52 30.38
CA ALA A 7 -11.91 -1.33 28.99
C ALA A 7 -10.37 -1.37 28.89
N ARG A 8 -9.84 -2.33 28.13
CA ARG A 8 -8.41 -2.39 27.78
C ARG A 8 -8.07 -1.13 26.99
N ARG A 9 -7.39 -0.17 27.61
CA ARG A 9 -6.68 0.90 26.90
C ARG A 9 -5.72 0.25 25.90
N SER A 10 -5.89 0.55 24.61
CA SER A 10 -4.91 0.21 23.57
C SER A 10 -3.60 0.91 23.91
N GLY A 11 -2.63 0.16 24.45
CA GLY A 11 -1.34 0.71 24.85
C GLY A 11 -0.57 1.20 23.62
N ARG A 12 -0.15 2.47 23.62
CA ARG A 12 0.92 2.92 22.73
C ARG A 12 2.18 2.10 23.02
N SER A 13 2.92 1.71 21.98
CA SER A 13 4.25 1.12 22.18
C SER A 13 5.12 2.10 22.99
N ARG A 14 5.87 1.60 23.98
CA ARG A 14 6.82 2.40 24.77
C ARG A 14 7.96 2.97 23.94
N THR A 15 8.21 2.37 22.77
CA THR A 15 9.15 2.84 21.76
C THR A 15 8.37 3.12 20.47
N GLY A 16 8.48 4.33 19.91
CA GLY A 16 7.86 4.69 18.62
C GLY A 16 8.42 3.84 17.46
N GLY A 17 7.98 4.03 16.22
CA GLY A 17 8.61 3.46 15.03
C GLY A 17 10.08 3.88 14.86
N VAL A 18 10.77 3.26 13.89
CA VAL A 18 12.20 3.54 13.60
C VAL A 18 12.32 4.22 12.24
N PRO A 19 12.74 5.50 12.17
CA PRO A 19 13.00 6.19 10.91
C PRO A 19 14.04 5.45 10.06
N THR A 20 13.89 5.57 8.74
CA THR A 20 14.77 4.94 7.75
C THR A 20 15.06 5.90 6.61
N THR A 21 16.12 5.65 5.87
CA THR A 21 16.45 6.40 4.66
C THR A 21 16.58 5.45 3.48
N LEU A 22 16.11 5.90 2.32
CA LEU A 22 16.32 5.16 1.08
C LEU A 22 17.77 5.34 0.62
N PRO A 23 18.38 4.31 0.00
CA PRO A 23 19.63 4.49 -0.70
C PRO A 23 19.46 5.48 -1.86
N ALA A 24 20.55 6.16 -2.23
CA ALA A 24 20.58 6.98 -3.44
C ALA A 24 20.17 6.13 -4.65
N SER A 25 19.52 6.76 -5.64
CA SER A 25 19.23 6.08 -6.89
C SER A 25 20.54 5.78 -7.59
N ALA A 26 20.78 4.51 -7.96
CA ALA A 26 21.86 4.21 -8.89
C ALA A 26 21.53 4.89 -10.22
N SER A 27 22.42 5.74 -10.73
CA SER A 27 22.28 6.22 -12.11
C SER A 27 22.48 5.03 -13.03
N SER A 28 21.47 4.64 -13.81
CA SER A 28 21.68 3.68 -14.88
C SER A 28 22.49 4.36 -15.99
N THR A 29 23.82 4.19 -15.96
CA THR A 29 24.65 4.36 -17.16
C THR A 29 24.27 3.24 -18.11
N GLY A 30 23.72 3.62 -19.27
CA GLY A 30 23.10 2.68 -20.19
C GLY A 30 24.04 1.58 -20.68
N ARG A 31 23.43 0.42 -20.97
CA ARG A 31 23.95 -0.51 -21.97
C ARG A 31 22.78 -1.17 -22.70
N GLN A 32 22.89 -1.21 -24.02
CA GLN A 32 21.91 -1.72 -24.97
C GLN A 32 22.09 -3.22 -25.20
N LEU A 33 20.97 -3.85 -25.61
CA LEU A 33 20.75 -5.18 -26.19
C LEU A 33 20.79 -6.39 -25.22
N ALA A 34 19.58 -6.82 -24.85
CA ALA A 34 19.27 -8.24 -24.71
C ALA A 34 18.20 -8.60 -25.76
N LEU A 35 18.52 -9.58 -26.61
CA LEU A 35 17.64 -10.18 -27.60
C LEU A 35 16.58 -11.06 -26.90
N GLY A 36 15.32 -10.70 -27.15
CA GLY A 36 14.13 -11.53 -27.26
C GLY A 36 13.96 -12.77 -26.37
N ILE A 37 13.14 -12.64 -25.34
CA ILE A 37 11.90 -13.42 -25.27
C ILE A 37 10.80 -12.39 -25.07
N GLU A 38 9.85 -12.26 -26.02
CA GLU A 38 8.61 -11.56 -25.71
C GLU A 38 7.90 -12.36 -24.62
N GLU A 39 8.02 -11.89 -23.38
CA GLU A 39 7.17 -12.35 -22.30
C GLU A 39 5.75 -11.95 -22.72
N ALA A 40 4.94 -12.95 -23.10
CA ALA A 40 3.60 -12.76 -23.61
C ALA A 40 2.87 -11.74 -22.74
N ALA A 41 2.59 -10.55 -23.31
CA ALA A 41 1.88 -9.49 -22.63
C ALA A 41 0.56 -10.07 -22.12
N VAL A 42 0.47 -10.28 -20.81
CA VAL A 42 -0.79 -10.66 -20.17
C VAL A 42 -1.77 -9.55 -20.54
N PRO A 43 -2.90 -9.85 -21.19
CA PRO A 43 -3.82 -8.80 -21.62
C PRO A 43 -4.19 -7.93 -20.42
N ALA A 44 -4.10 -6.60 -20.60
CA ALA A 44 -4.65 -5.65 -19.67
C ALA A 44 -6.13 -6.00 -19.45
N GLY A 45 -6.50 -6.32 -18.22
CA GLY A 45 -7.76 -7.00 -17.95
C GLY A 45 -8.28 -6.66 -16.57
N ARG A 46 -9.50 -6.10 -16.53
CA ARG A 46 -10.27 -5.91 -15.30
C ARG A 46 -10.92 -7.24 -14.90
N ARG A 47 -10.62 -7.73 -13.70
CA ARG A 47 -11.20 -8.95 -13.11
C ARG A 47 -11.73 -8.69 -11.71
N GLU A 48 -12.98 -9.04 -11.45
CA GLU A 48 -13.49 -9.11 -10.08
C GLU A 48 -13.03 -10.42 -9.43
N VAL A 49 -12.19 -10.33 -8.39
CA VAL A 49 -11.59 -11.50 -7.73
C VAL A 49 -12.45 -12.04 -6.60
N LEU A 50 -13.22 -11.15 -5.96
CA LEU A 50 -14.26 -11.39 -4.97
C LEU A 50 -15.30 -10.27 -5.11
N PRO A 51 -16.54 -10.43 -4.61
CA PRO A 51 -17.53 -9.35 -4.63
C PRO A 51 -16.98 -8.03 -4.06
N GLY A 52 -16.90 -7.00 -4.90
CA GLY A 52 -16.36 -5.68 -4.54
C GLY A 52 -14.84 -5.57 -4.53
N ALA A 53 -14.08 -6.64 -4.83
CA ALA A 53 -12.62 -6.62 -4.99
C ALA A 53 -12.25 -6.83 -6.46
N VAL A 54 -11.65 -5.82 -7.08
CA VAL A 54 -11.36 -5.79 -8.53
C VAL A 54 -9.87 -5.56 -8.75
N HIS A 55 -9.24 -6.46 -9.49
CA HIS A 55 -7.87 -6.36 -10.00
C HIS A 55 -7.90 -5.85 -11.44
N VAL A 56 -7.05 -4.88 -11.77
CA VAL A 56 -6.84 -4.39 -13.14
C VAL A 56 -5.35 -4.53 -13.44
N SER A 57 -5.00 -5.47 -14.31
CA SER A 57 -3.61 -5.71 -14.70
C SER A 57 -3.05 -4.57 -15.56
N GLY A 58 -1.82 -4.16 -15.27
CA GLY A 58 -1.11 -3.14 -16.05
C GLY A 58 -1.81 -1.78 -16.14
N TRP A 59 -2.57 -1.40 -15.10
CA TRP A 59 -3.37 -0.18 -15.09
C TRP A 59 -2.51 1.10 -15.17
N LEU A 60 -1.38 1.13 -14.47
CA LEU A 60 -0.49 2.27 -14.44
C LEU A 60 0.67 2.09 -15.43
N GLY A 61 0.74 2.95 -16.45
CA GLY A 61 1.82 2.92 -17.45
C GLY A 61 3.20 3.24 -16.85
N PHE A 62 4.27 2.71 -17.47
CA PHE A 62 5.63 2.73 -16.92
C PHE A 62 6.17 4.13 -16.56
N ASP A 63 5.91 5.15 -17.39
CA ASP A 63 6.35 6.52 -17.07
C ASP A 63 5.65 7.08 -15.83
N ALA A 64 4.38 6.73 -15.62
CA ALA A 64 3.65 7.12 -14.42
C ALA A 64 4.15 6.36 -13.19
N GLN A 65 4.53 5.08 -13.35
CA GLN A 65 5.20 4.31 -12.30
C GLN A 65 6.51 4.98 -11.87
N ARG A 66 7.37 5.37 -12.82
CA ARG A 66 8.63 6.07 -12.53
C ARG A 66 8.41 7.40 -11.81
N ARG A 67 7.47 8.22 -12.29
CA ARG A 67 7.11 9.48 -11.60
C ARG A 67 6.67 9.24 -10.16
N LEU A 68 5.85 8.21 -9.92
CA LEU A 68 5.39 7.87 -8.57
C LEU A 68 6.51 7.36 -7.67
N VAL A 69 7.51 6.64 -8.23
CA VAL A 69 8.73 6.26 -7.50
C VAL A 69 9.58 7.48 -7.15
N ASP A 70 9.72 8.45 -8.05
CA ASP A 70 10.45 9.69 -7.77
C ASP A 70 9.77 10.53 -6.68
N GLU A 71 8.43 10.57 -6.68
CA GLU A 71 7.63 11.18 -5.62
C GLU A 71 7.80 10.44 -4.30
N PHE A 72 7.72 9.11 -4.30
CA PHE A 72 7.98 8.30 -3.12
C PHE A 72 9.36 8.59 -2.52
N ARG A 73 10.40 8.69 -3.35
CA ARG A 73 11.75 9.05 -2.91
C ARG A 73 11.80 10.42 -2.23
N ARG A 74 10.96 11.38 -2.63
CA ARG A 74 10.82 12.68 -1.94
C ARG A 74 10.08 12.53 -0.62
N TRP A 75 8.95 11.83 -0.61
CA TRP A 75 8.16 11.62 0.61
C TRP A 75 8.92 10.82 1.68
N ALA A 76 9.79 9.90 1.27
CA ALA A 76 10.59 9.09 2.18
C ALA A 76 11.61 9.91 3.00
N ARG A 77 11.98 11.12 2.56
CA ARG A 77 12.94 11.96 3.29
C ARG A 77 12.30 12.56 4.55
N PRO A 78 13.08 12.75 5.64
CA PRO A 78 12.62 13.52 6.79
C PRO A 78 12.36 14.99 6.40
N PRO A 79 11.50 15.70 7.15
CA PRO A 79 10.73 15.24 8.33
C PRO A 79 9.52 14.37 7.96
N ALA A 80 8.92 13.65 8.91
CA ALA A 80 7.80 12.71 8.72
C ALA A 80 8.06 11.71 7.58
N GLY A 81 9.28 11.16 7.56
CA GLY A 81 9.82 10.32 6.50
C GLY A 81 9.45 8.84 6.60
N LEU A 82 10.12 8.03 5.79
CA LEU A 82 9.96 6.58 5.77
C LEU A 82 10.40 5.96 7.09
N ARG A 83 9.64 5.00 7.62
CA ARG A 83 9.97 4.33 8.89
C ARG A 83 9.52 2.89 8.93
N HIS A 84 10.09 2.09 9.81
CA HIS A 84 9.47 0.85 10.27
C HIS A 84 8.47 1.16 11.40
N PRO A 85 7.15 0.94 11.20
CA PRO A 85 6.18 1.06 12.29
C PRO A 85 6.40 -0.02 13.35
N ARG A 86 6.09 0.30 14.61
CA ARG A 86 6.15 -0.65 15.71
C ARG A 86 4.75 -0.89 16.27
N VAL A 87 4.30 -2.14 16.21
CA VAL A 87 2.99 -2.53 16.73
C VAL A 87 2.99 -2.60 18.27
N PRO A 88 1.83 -2.53 18.94
CA PRO A 88 1.74 -2.47 20.41
C PRO A 88 2.36 -3.66 21.16
N THR A 89 2.51 -4.80 20.50
CA THR A 89 3.23 -5.96 21.03
C THR A 89 4.75 -5.76 21.10
N GLY A 90 5.26 -4.61 20.64
CA GLY A 90 6.67 -4.26 20.57
C GLY A 90 7.37 -4.72 19.28
N HIS A 91 6.69 -5.52 18.45
CA HIS A 91 7.24 -6.01 17.19
C HIS A 91 7.44 -4.86 16.20
N LEU A 92 8.67 -4.75 15.69
CA LEU A 92 9.02 -3.83 14.62
C LEU A 92 8.66 -4.48 13.29
N MET A 93 7.80 -3.82 12.51
CA MET A 93 7.37 -4.35 11.22
C MET A 93 8.53 -4.37 10.22
N SER A 94 8.65 -5.44 9.44
CA SER A 94 9.63 -5.52 8.33
C SER A 94 9.31 -4.56 7.18
N VAL A 95 8.03 -4.23 7.00
CA VAL A 95 7.57 -3.22 6.04
C VAL A 95 7.94 -1.84 6.55
N GLN A 96 8.39 -0.98 5.63
CA GLN A 96 8.61 0.43 5.88
C GLN A 96 7.44 1.23 5.32
N SER A 97 6.99 2.28 6.00
CA SER A 97 5.82 3.07 5.59
C SER A 97 6.10 4.56 5.69
N VAL A 98 5.62 5.32 4.71
CA VAL A 98 5.44 6.77 4.80
C VAL A 98 3.97 7.10 4.59
N CYS A 99 3.45 8.04 5.36
CA CYS A 99 2.05 8.43 5.33
C CYS A 99 1.89 9.84 4.74
N LEU A 100 0.82 10.04 3.98
CA LEU A 100 0.43 11.31 3.36
C LEU A 100 -1.00 11.66 3.76
N GLY A 101 -1.27 12.94 4.01
CA GLY A 101 -2.57 13.50 4.42
C GLY A 101 -2.95 13.20 5.87
N TRP A 102 -2.84 11.94 6.28
CA TRP A 102 -2.99 11.48 7.67
C TRP A 102 -1.91 10.46 7.99
N HIS A 103 -1.33 10.58 9.19
CA HIS A 103 -0.31 9.67 9.70
C HIS A 103 -0.96 8.49 10.39
N TRP A 104 -0.88 7.31 9.79
CA TRP A 104 -1.26 6.08 10.45
C TRP A 104 -0.13 5.64 11.39
N TYR A 105 -0.47 5.37 12.65
CA TYR A 105 0.29 4.50 13.53
C TYR A 105 -0.70 3.54 14.19
N PRO A 106 -0.27 2.45 14.84
CA PRO A 106 -1.21 1.40 15.26
C PRO A 106 -2.45 1.93 16.00
N TYR A 107 -3.62 1.66 15.40
CA TYR A 107 -4.97 2.01 15.85
C TYR A 107 -5.36 3.49 15.80
N VAL A 108 -4.54 4.36 15.20
CA VAL A 108 -4.82 5.81 15.19
C VAL A 108 -4.32 6.48 13.91
N TYR A 109 -5.13 7.41 13.40
CA TYR A 109 -4.72 8.40 12.42
C TYR A 109 -4.49 9.75 13.11
N SER A 110 -3.36 10.40 12.80
CA SER A 110 -2.96 11.69 13.38
C SER A 110 -2.51 12.66 12.29
N LYS A 111 -2.42 13.96 12.62
CA LYS A 111 -1.83 14.98 11.73
C LYS A 111 -0.32 15.15 11.96
N THR A 112 0.26 14.37 12.86
CA THR A 112 1.68 14.38 13.20
C THR A 112 2.25 12.96 13.18
N ALA A 113 3.54 12.85 12.90
CA ALA A 113 4.31 11.62 12.88
C ALA A 113 4.65 11.16 14.31
N ASP A 114 3.62 10.92 15.12
CA ASP A 114 3.68 10.74 16.58
C ASP A 114 4.56 9.57 17.05
N ASP A 115 4.75 8.58 16.19
CA ASP A 115 5.59 7.42 16.47
C ASP A 115 7.04 7.62 15.99
N THR A 116 7.44 8.79 15.48
CA THR A 116 8.83 9.06 15.04
C THR A 116 9.33 10.44 15.47
N ASP A 117 9.39 11.41 14.55
CA ASP A 117 9.98 12.73 14.78
C ASP A 117 8.96 13.78 15.24
N GLY A 118 7.68 13.41 15.34
CA GLY A 118 6.60 14.30 15.78
C GLY A 118 6.26 15.42 14.79
N ALA A 119 6.89 15.46 13.62
CA ALA A 119 6.63 16.50 12.63
C ALA A 119 5.22 16.37 12.01
N PRO A 120 4.65 17.45 11.45
CA PRO A 120 3.41 17.35 10.68
C PRO A 120 3.52 16.30 9.57
N VAL A 121 2.45 15.52 9.38
CA VAL A 121 2.36 14.59 8.25
C VAL A 121 2.42 15.36 6.94
N LYS A 122 3.10 14.79 5.93
CA LYS A 122 3.14 15.37 4.59
C LYS A 122 1.72 15.47 4.02
N PRO A 123 1.37 16.53 3.26
CA PRO A 123 0.06 16.61 2.62
C PRO A 123 -0.14 15.47 1.62
N LEU A 124 -1.40 15.10 1.38
CA LEU A 124 -1.75 14.24 0.25
C LEU A 124 -1.72 15.11 -1.04
N PRO A 125 -0.89 14.80 -2.04
CA PRO A 125 -0.88 15.56 -3.29
C PRO A 125 -2.17 15.37 -4.10
N ASP A 126 -2.66 16.44 -4.72
CA ASP A 126 -3.90 16.41 -5.52
C ASP A 126 -3.79 15.40 -6.67
N ASP A 127 -2.67 15.34 -7.36
CA ASP A 127 -2.42 14.36 -8.43
C ASP A 127 -2.55 12.90 -7.96
N LEU A 128 -2.17 12.60 -6.71
CA LEU A 128 -2.33 11.27 -6.13
C LEU A 128 -3.80 11.00 -5.77
N ALA A 129 -4.52 12.01 -5.28
CA ALA A 129 -5.95 11.91 -5.03
C ALA A 129 -6.75 11.74 -6.34
N ASP A 130 -6.39 12.46 -7.41
CA ASP A 130 -6.91 12.30 -8.76
C ASP A 130 -6.63 10.90 -9.31
N MET A 131 -5.41 10.40 -9.15
CA MET A 131 -5.03 9.04 -9.55
C MET A 131 -5.89 8.00 -8.82
N ALA A 132 -6.10 8.15 -7.52
CA ALA A 132 -6.93 7.23 -6.74
C ALA A 132 -8.43 7.31 -7.14
N ARG A 133 -8.95 8.49 -7.48
CA ARG A 133 -10.30 8.64 -8.09
C ARG A 133 -10.40 7.92 -9.44
N ALA A 134 -9.39 8.06 -10.30
CA ALA A 134 -9.33 7.35 -11.57
C ALA A 134 -9.28 5.82 -11.37
N ALA A 135 -8.56 5.34 -10.36
CA ALA A 135 -8.48 3.92 -10.02
C ALA A 135 -9.84 3.34 -9.61
N VAL A 136 -10.59 4.03 -8.74
CA VAL A 136 -11.97 3.60 -8.39
C VAL A 136 -12.87 3.58 -9.63
N GLY A 137 -12.74 4.58 -10.50
CA GLY A 137 -13.45 4.63 -11.77
C GLY A 137 -13.11 3.46 -12.72
N ALA A 138 -11.84 3.03 -12.75
CA ALA A 138 -11.40 1.88 -13.55
C ALA A 138 -11.91 0.54 -12.97
N ALA A 139 -11.95 0.42 -11.65
CA ALA A 139 -12.36 -0.80 -10.96
C ALA A 139 -13.89 -1.01 -10.96
N TYR A 140 -14.65 0.04 -10.63
CA TYR A 140 -16.11 -0.07 -10.45
C TYR A 140 -16.91 0.56 -11.58
N GLY A 141 -16.29 1.37 -12.44
CA GLY A 141 -16.96 2.14 -13.48
C GLY A 141 -17.25 3.57 -13.03
N ARG A 142 -17.00 4.53 -13.93
CA ARG A 142 -17.10 5.98 -13.66
C ARG A 142 -18.50 6.45 -13.26
N ALA A 143 -19.53 5.72 -13.67
CA ALA A 143 -20.93 6.02 -13.34
C ALA A 143 -21.39 5.41 -12.00
N THR A 144 -20.51 4.80 -11.21
CA THR A 144 -20.89 4.31 -9.87
C THR A 144 -20.88 5.42 -8.84
N GLN A 145 -21.67 5.27 -7.78
CA GLN A 145 -21.65 6.21 -6.66
C GLN A 145 -20.27 6.26 -6.01
N ALA A 146 -19.64 5.10 -5.81
CA ALA A 146 -18.29 5.01 -5.28
C ALA A 146 -17.30 5.86 -6.09
N ALA A 147 -17.32 5.78 -7.43
CA ALA A 147 -16.43 6.59 -8.27
C ALA A 147 -16.73 8.09 -8.21
N ARG A 148 -18.00 8.50 -8.08
CA ARG A 148 -18.40 9.91 -8.02
C ARG A 148 -18.10 10.59 -6.68
N THR A 149 -18.15 9.86 -5.58
CA THR A 149 -17.98 10.42 -4.23
C THR A 149 -16.67 10.05 -3.56
N TYR A 150 -15.78 9.34 -4.26
CA TYR A 150 -14.48 8.98 -3.71
C TYR A 150 -13.63 10.25 -3.54
N SER A 151 -13.32 10.57 -2.29
CA SER A 151 -12.52 11.75 -1.91
C SER A 151 -11.45 11.31 -0.92
N PRO A 152 -10.33 10.72 -1.41
CA PRO A 152 -9.27 10.25 -0.53
C PRO A 152 -8.56 11.45 0.11
N ASP A 153 -8.26 11.34 1.40
CA ASP A 153 -7.53 12.34 2.18
C ASP A 153 -6.31 11.76 2.91
N ALA A 154 -6.07 10.44 2.74
CA ALA A 154 -4.93 9.72 3.28
C ALA A 154 -4.35 8.75 2.25
N ALA A 155 -3.03 8.56 2.28
CA ALA A 155 -2.34 7.47 1.60
C ALA A 155 -1.21 6.92 2.48
N ILE A 156 -0.99 5.61 2.41
CA ILE A 156 0.17 4.95 3.03
C ILE A 156 0.97 4.30 1.90
N VAL A 157 2.23 4.68 1.77
CA VAL A 157 3.16 4.09 0.81
C VAL A 157 4.05 3.11 1.56
N ASN A 158 3.93 1.82 1.23
CA ASN A 158 4.58 0.72 1.95
C ASN A 158 5.73 0.16 1.12
N LEU A 159 6.97 0.34 1.56
CA LEU A 159 8.13 -0.32 0.97
C LEU A 159 8.35 -1.71 1.60
N TYR A 160 8.35 -2.72 0.75
CA TYR A 160 8.67 -4.10 1.06
C TYR A 160 10.06 -4.41 0.50
N SER A 161 11.10 -4.24 1.32
CA SER A 161 12.45 -4.71 1.03
C SER A 161 12.50 -6.25 0.91
N PRO A 162 13.56 -6.85 0.35
CA PRO A 162 13.70 -8.31 0.26
C PRO A 162 13.40 -9.02 1.58
N GLY A 163 12.60 -10.09 1.53
CA GLY A 163 12.11 -10.81 2.70
C GLY A 163 11.02 -10.13 3.55
N ALA A 164 10.66 -8.87 3.29
CA ALA A 164 9.60 -8.18 4.02
C ALA A 164 8.22 -8.79 3.72
N ARG A 165 7.36 -8.80 4.74
CA ARG A 165 6.00 -9.34 4.65
C ARG A 165 5.04 -8.59 5.55
N LEU A 166 3.76 -8.59 5.16
CA LEU A 166 2.68 -8.04 5.96
C LEU A 166 1.66 -9.14 6.28
N GLY A 167 1.51 -9.44 7.56
CA GLY A 167 0.53 -10.42 8.04
C GLY A 167 -0.91 -9.97 7.78
N LEU A 168 -1.85 -10.89 7.95
CA LEU A 168 -3.27 -10.59 7.77
C LEU A 168 -3.72 -9.48 8.74
N HIS A 169 -4.35 -8.45 8.22
CA HIS A 169 -4.90 -7.32 8.95
C HIS A 169 -6.14 -6.79 8.24
N GLN A 170 -6.86 -5.89 8.90
CA GLN A 170 -7.96 -5.13 8.30
C GLN A 170 -7.57 -3.66 8.37
N ASP A 171 -7.90 -2.94 7.31
CA ASP A 171 -7.96 -1.48 7.36
C ASP A 171 -9.28 -1.13 8.04
N GLY A 172 -9.23 -1.08 9.37
CA GLY A 172 -10.37 -0.96 10.28
C GLY A 172 -10.49 0.42 10.94
N GLU A 173 -9.40 1.18 10.97
CA GLU A 173 -9.28 2.40 11.77
C GLU A 173 -9.85 3.64 11.06
N GLU A 174 -10.06 3.58 9.74
CA GLU A 174 -10.71 4.69 9.03
C GLU A 174 -12.22 4.68 9.32
N PRO A 175 -12.83 5.80 9.72
CA PRO A 175 -14.27 5.92 9.89
C PRO A 175 -14.98 6.11 8.52
N SER A 176 -14.66 5.27 7.54
CA SER A 176 -15.15 5.39 6.16
C SER A 176 -15.47 4.04 5.54
N ALA A 177 -16.54 4.00 4.75
CA ALA A 177 -16.91 2.86 3.91
C ALA A 177 -16.34 2.97 2.48
N ALA A 178 -15.63 4.05 2.15
CA ALA A 178 -15.00 4.26 0.85
C ALA A 178 -13.98 3.14 0.55
N PRO A 179 -13.85 2.68 -0.71
CA PRO A 179 -12.95 1.57 -1.05
C PRO A 179 -11.48 1.86 -0.72
N VAL A 180 -10.71 0.80 -0.51
CA VAL A 180 -9.24 0.87 -0.47
C VAL A 180 -8.72 0.70 -1.89
N VAL A 181 -7.78 1.57 -2.27
CA VAL A 181 -7.09 1.57 -3.57
C VAL A 181 -5.64 1.18 -3.34
N THR A 182 -5.20 0.09 -3.97
CA THR A 182 -3.83 -0.43 -3.90
C THR A 182 -3.21 -0.40 -5.28
N ILE A 183 -2.19 0.44 -5.47
CA ILE A 183 -1.39 0.52 -6.70
C ILE A 183 -0.03 -0.13 -6.40
N SER A 184 0.40 -1.07 -7.24
CA SER A 184 1.62 -1.86 -6.98
C SER A 184 2.75 -1.43 -7.91
N LEU A 185 3.96 -1.20 -7.37
CA LEU A 185 5.17 -0.88 -8.14
C LEU A 185 6.33 -1.77 -7.71
N GLY A 186 7.20 -2.17 -8.63
CA GLY A 186 8.39 -2.98 -8.34
C GLY A 186 8.11 -4.47 -8.35
N ASP A 187 8.75 -5.20 -7.43
CA ASP A 187 8.65 -6.66 -7.37
C ASP A 187 7.19 -7.13 -7.22
N THR A 188 6.88 -8.22 -7.91
CA THR A 188 5.60 -8.90 -7.84
C THR A 188 5.35 -9.43 -6.44
N CYS A 189 4.13 -9.33 -5.93
CA CYS A 189 3.77 -9.94 -4.65
C CYS A 189 2.56 -10.86 -4.76
N THR A 190 2.46 -11.80 -3.82
CA THR A 190 1.20 -12.46 -3.50
C THR A 190 0.44 -11.57 -2.53
N PHE A 191 -0.68 -11.00 -2.98
CA PHE A 191 -1.65 -10.33 -2.13
C PHE A 191 -2.74 -11.32 -1.72
N ARG A 192 -2.92 -11.53 -0.43
CA ARG A 192 -3.83 -12.53 0.12
C ARG A 192 -5.08 -11.88 0.68
N LEU A 193 -6.24 -12.35 0.25
CA LEU A 193 -7.56 -12.03 0.80
C LEU A 193 -8.06 -13.25 1.59
N ALA A 194 -8.53 -13.05 2.83
CA ALA A 194 -9.10 -14.12 3.66
C ALA A 194 -10.63 -14.01 3.69
N GLY A 195 -11.20 -13.44 4.76
CA GLY A 195 -12.62 -13.09 4.80
C GLY A 195 -12.85 -11.83 5.63
N VAL A 196 -14.09 -11.33 5.63
CA VAL A 196 -14.44 -10.10 6.38
C VAL A 196 -14.46 -10.33 7.89
N ALA A 197 -14.89 -11.52 8.33
CA ALA A 197 -14.97 -11.89 9.74
C ALA A 197 -13.98 -13.00 10.14
N ARG A 198 -13.07 -13.40 9.24
CA ARG A 198 -12.14 -14.52 9.47
C ARG A 198 -10.73 -14.23 8.99
N ARG A 199 -9.75 -14.60 9.80
CA ARG A 199 -8.31 -14.51 9.52
C ARG A 199 -7.73 -15.81 8.97
N THR A 200 -8.54 -16.86 8.87
CA THR A 200 -8.15 -18.18 8.39
C THR A 200 -8.79 -18.46 7.04
N GLY A 201 -8.34 -19.55 6.40
CA GLY A 201 -8.79 -19.91 5.05
C GLY A 201 -10.30 -20.20 4.94
N PRO A 202 -10.81 -20.37 3.72
CA PRO A 202 -10.07 -20.34 2.45
C PRO A 202 -9.52 -18.94 2.12
N PHE A 203 -8.38 -18.91 1.42
CA PHE A 203 -7.72 -17.70 0.96
C PHE A 203 -7.94 -17.51 -0.55
N THR A 204 -8.08 -16.26 -0.98
CA THR A 204 -8.01 -15.85 -2.38
C THR A 204 -6.72 -15.05 -2.57
N ASP A 205 -5.77 -15.63 -3.29
CA ASP A 205 -4.49 -14.97 -3.58
C ASP A 205 -4.55 -14.31 -4.97
N VAL A 206 -4.03 -13.10 -5.06
CA VAL A 206 -3.88 -12.32 -6.29
C VAL A 206 -2.40 -11.98 -6.45
N GLN A 207 -1.81 -12.31 -7.60
CA GLN A 207 -0.48 -11.79 -7.92
C GLN A 207 -0.62 -10.35 -8.39
N LEU A 208 0.05 -9.42 -7.70
CA LEU A 208 0.12 -8.02 -8.07
C LEU A 208 1.52 -7.73 -8.61
N ARG A 209 1.59 -7.37 -9.90
CA ARG A 209 2.82 -6.99 -10.61
C ARG A 209 2.98 -5.46 -10.60
N SER A 210 4.15 -4.97 -11.02
CA SER A 210 4.36 -3.54 -11.22
C SER A 210 3.36 -2.95 -12.21
N GLY A 211 2.66 -1.90 -11.80
CA GLY A 211 1.59 -1.24 -12.56
C GLY A 211 0.18 -1.78 -12.29
N ASP A 212 0.03 -2.86 -11.53
CA ASP A 212 -1.29 -3.41 -11.22
C ASP A 212 -2.05 -2.56 -10.21
N LEU A 213 -3.36 -2.54 -10.41
CA LEU A 213 -4.33 -1.92 -9.51
C LEU A 213 -5.20 -3.00 -8.85
N LEU A 214 -5.38 -2.91 -7.54
CA LEU A 214 -6.40 -3.65 -6.79
C LEU A 214 -7.27 -2.65 -6.02
N VAL A 215 -8.59 -2.72 -6.19
CA VAL A 215 -9.55 -1.92 -5.42
C VAL A 215 -10.51 -2.85 -4.71
N PHE A 216 -10.64 -2.71 -3.40
CA PHE A 216 -11.60 -3.49 -2.60
C PHE A 216 -12.46 -2.61 -1.70
N GLY A 217 -13.76 -2.88 -1.72
CA GLY A 217 -14.79 -2.01 -1.17
C GLY A 217 -16.11 -2.74 -1.03
N GLY A 218 -17.17 -2.02 -0.64
CA GLY A 218 -18.49 -2.62 -0.44
C GLY A 218 -18.42 -3.85 0.48
N PRO A 219 -18.88 -5.04 0.04
CA PRO A 219 -18.84 -6.27 0.83
C PRO A 219 -17.45 -6.66 1.33
N THR A 220 -16.39 -6.30 0.60
CA THR A 220 -15.00 -6.64 0.94
C THR A 220 -14.22 -5.47 1.52
N ARG A 221 -14.85 -4.33 1.83
CA ARG A 221 -14.15 -3.15 2.39
C ARG A 221 -13.36 -3.45 3.66
N ARG A 222 -13.87 -4.36 4.50
CA ARG A 222 -13.21 -4.79 5.75
C ARG A 222 -12.69 -6.22 5.63
N ILE A 223 -12.21 -6.65 4.48
CA ILE A 223 -11.62 -7.99 4.32
C ILE A 223 -10.26 -8.07 5.03
N PHE A 224 -10.02 -9.17 5.75
CA PHE A 224 -8.66 -9.48 6.19
C PHE A 224 -7.76 -9.73 5.00
N HIS A 225 -6.65 -9.02 4.92
CA HIS A 225 -5.72 -9.13 3.82
C HIS A 225 -4.26 -8.91 4.24
N GLY A 226 -3.32 -9.26 3.37
CA GLY A 226 -1.89 -9.08 3.64
C GLY A 226 -1.01 -9.47 2.46
N VAL A 227 0.30 -9.35 2.65
CA VAL A 227 1.33 -9.66 1.65
C VAL A 227 2.25 -10.73 2.25
N PRO A 228 1.90 -12.03 2.14
CA PRO A 228 2.72 -13.12 2.67
C PRO A 228 4.06 -13.30 1.96
N LYS A 229 4.16 -12.89 0.68
CA LYS A 229 5.35 -13.13 -0.15
C LYS A 229 5.55 -12.03 -1.17
N VAL A 230 6.80 -11.59 -1.31
CA VAL A 230 7.33 -10.80 -2.44
C VAL A 230 8.22 -11.73 -3.27
N LEU A 231 8.13 -11.63 -4.59
CA LEU A 231 8.97 -12.36 -5.54
C LEU A 231 10.11 -11.44 -5.96
N GLU A 232 11.28 -11.67 -5.39
CA GLU A 232 12.48 -10.88 -5.67
C GLU A 232 12.86 -10.96 -7.16
N GLU A 233 13.48 -9.89 -7.67
CA GLU A 233 14.01 -9.81 -9.04
C GLU A 233 12.92 -9.90 -10.12
N THR A 234 11.72 -9.36 -9.83
CA THR A 234 10.62 -9.29 -10.81
C THR A 234 10.19 -7.85 -11.13
N ALA A 235 10.81 -6.85 -10.50
CA ALA A 235 10.61 -5.45 -10.82
C ALA A 235 11.06 -5.12 -12.26
N PRO A 236 10.33 -4.25 -12.99
CA PRO A 236 10.78 -3.75 -14.29
C PRO A 236 12.10 -2.98 -14.18
N GLU A 237 13.01 -3.22 -15.13
CA GLU A 237 14.28 -2.51 -15.21
C GLU A 237 14.05 -0.99 -15.40
N GLY A 238 14.85 -0.16 -14.73
CA GLY A 238 14.79 1.30 -14.87
C GLY A 238 13.66 1.98 -14.08
N LEU A 239 12.92 1.24 -13.24
CA LEU A 239 11.87 1.80 -12.38
C LEU A 239 12.42 2.79 -11.32
N GLY A 240 13.69 2.65 -10.92
CA GLY A 240 14.35 3.57 -9.96
C GLY A 240 14.05 3.30 -8.48
N LEU A 241 13.29 2.23 -8.19
CA LEU A 241 13.05 1.73 -6.84
C LEU A 241 14.26 0.90 -6.36
N PRO A 242 14.66 0.94 -5.07
CA PRO A 242 15.54 -0.10 -4.52
C PRO A 242 14.93 -1.50 -4.66
N PRO A 243 15.70 -2.59 -4.52
CA PRO A 243 15.17 -3.95 -4.52
C PRO A 243 13.95 -4.08 -3.61
N GLY A 244 12.90 -4.75 -4.08
CA GLY A 244 11.61 -4.81 -3.40
C GLY A 244 10.48 -4.13 -4.16
N ARG A 245 9.44 -3.73 -3.43
CA ARG A 245 8.20 -3.16 -4.00
C ARG A 245 7.53 -2.08 -3.16
N LEU A 246 6.71 -1.26 -3.81
CA LEU A 246 5.70 -0.39 -3.20
C LEU A 246 4.30 -0.99 -3.39
#